data_AF-A0A0F9HKA1-F1
#
_entry.id   AF-A0A0F9HKA1-F1
#
_cell.length_a   1.000
_cell.length_b   1.000
_cell.length_c   1.000
_cell.angle_alpha   90.00
_cell.angle_beta   90.00
_cell.angle_gamma   90.00
#
_symmetry.space_group_name_H-M   'P 1'
#
loop_
_entity.id
_entity.type
_entity.pdbx_description
1 polymer ?
#
loop_
_entity_poly.entity_id
_entity_poly.type
_entity_poly.pdbx_seq_one_letter_code
_entity_poly.pdbx_strand_id
1 'polypeptide(L)'
;MLYRAGYEQFRSIGDSPDSPGPKLYCLSGHVKKPGVYEAPMGTKLTNLIFIRAGGTPEGRNLKAVIPGGSSVPLLPGSVMREGAIMDFDWLREQRSGLGTAAVIVMDKQTDIIKAIWRLAKFYKHESCGQCTP
;
A
#
# COMPACT_ATOMS: atom_id res chain seq x y z
N MET A 1 -2.41 -12.92 -18.37
CA MET A 1 -1.72 -11.95 -19.25
C MET A 1 -0.40 -12.53 -19.74
N LEU A 2 0.58 -12.80 -18.87
CA LEU A 2 1.93 -13.21 -19.25
C LEU A 2 2.01 -14.29 -20.36
N TYR A 3 1.34 -15.43 -20.21
CA TYR A 3 1.39 -16.50 -21.22
C TYR A 3 0.60 -16.23 -22.51
N ARG A 4 -0.44 -15.37 -22.46
CA ARG A 4 -1.29 -15.09 -23.64
C ARG A 4 -0.81 -13.87 -24.43
N ALA A 5 -0.30 -12.87 -23.74
CA ALA A 5 0.11 -11.58 -24.27
C ALA A 5 1.63 -11.49 -24.52
N GLY A 6 2.41 -12.41 -23.94
CA GLY A 6 3.86 -12.43 -24.03
C GLY A 6 4.56 -11.66 -22.91
N TYR A 7 5.82 -12.02 -22.65
CA TYR A 7 6.60 -11.41 -21.57
C TYR A 7 6.92 -9.94 -21.85
N GLU A 8 7.13 -9.55 -23.12
CA GLU A 8 7.44 -8.17 -23.49
C GLU A 8 6.30 -7.22 -23.14
N GLN A 9 5.06 -7.60 -23.44
CA GLN A 9 3.89 -6.79 -23.10
C GLN A 9 3.65 -6.72 -21.59
N PHE A 10 3.98 -7.76 -20.83
CA PHE A 10 3.94 -7.68 -19.37
C PHE A 10 5.03 -6.73 -18.84
N ARG A 11 6.23 -6.80 -19.43
CA ARG A 11 7.38 -5.97 -19.05
C ARG A 11 7.23 -4.49 -19.41
N SER A 12 6.41 -4.15 -20.40
CA SER A 12 6.15 -2.77 -20.79
C SER A 12 5.19 -2.02 -19.86
N ILE A 13 4.63 -2.70 -18.84
CA ILE A 13 3.72 -2.08 -17.88
C ILE A 13 4.51 -1.64 -16.64
N GLY A 14 4.39 -0.36 -16.29
CA GLY A 14 5.13 0.26 -15.19
C GLY A 14 6.46 0.85 -15.65
N ASP A 15 7.02 1.75 -14.84
CA ASP A 15 8.19 2.55 -15.24
C ASP A 15 9.53 1.87 -14.88
N SER A 16 9.54 0.99 -13.88
CA SER A 16 10.75 0.30 -13.42
C SER A 16 11.01 -0.98 -14.19
N PRO A 17 12.23 -1.17 -14.76
CA PRO A 17 12.60 -2.42 -15.42
C PRO A 17 12.76 -3.60 -14.43
N ASP A 18 12.99 -3.29 -13.15
CA ASP A 18 13.23 -4.29 -12.10
C ASP A 18 11.93 -4.77 -11.44
N SER A 19 10.89 -3.93 -11.48
CA SER A 19 9.55 -4.25 -10.98
C SER A 19 8.47 -4.01 -12.04
N PRO A 20 8.46 -4.75 -13.15
CA PRO A 20 7.46 -4.56 -14.19
C PRO A 20 6.14 -5.27 -13.89
N GLY A 21 5.12 -4.91 -14.65
CA GLY A 21 3.82 -5.55 -14.67
C GLY A 21 2.73 -4.79 -13.95
N PRO A 22 1.47 -5.23 -14.10
CA PRO A 22 0.36 -4.71 -13.33
C PRO A 22 0.41 -5.24 -11.90
N LYS A 23 -0.14 -4.46 -10.97
CA LYS A 23 -0.34 -4.86 -9.58
C LYS A 23 -1.80 -4.61 -9.20
N LEU A 24 -2.35 -5.53 -8.43
CA LEU A 24 -3.64 -5.34 -7.77
C LEU A 24 -3.40 -4.62 -6.44
N TYR A 25 -3.85 -3.37 -6.37
CA TYR A 25 -3.79 -2.54 -5.18
C TYR A 25 -5.11 -2.63 -4.41
N CYS A 26 -5.08 -3.20 -3.21
CA CYS A 26 -6.26 -3.33 -2.37
C CYS A 26 -6.34 -2.14 -1.42
N LEU A 27 -7.17 -1.14 -1.74
CA LEU A 27 -7.32 0.06 -0.94
C LEU A 27 -8.40 -0.13 0.12
N SER A 28 -8.02 0.11 1.37
CA SER A 28 -8.86 -0.06 2.57
C SER A 28 -8.63 1.08 3.57
N GLY A 29 -9.38 1.07 4.67
CA GLY A 29 -9.31 2.11 5.71
C GLY A 29 -10.07 3.37 5.30
N HIS A 30 -9.48 4.53 5.56
CA HIS A 30 -10.13 5.84 5.39
C HIS A 30 -10.06 6.33 3.94
N VAL A 31 -10.78 5.65 3.05
CA VAL A 31 -11.03 6.07 1.65
C VAL A 31 -12.52 6.03 1.33
N LYS A 32 -12.98 6.87 0.40
CA LYS A 32 -14.42 6.94 0.03
C LYS A 32 -14.89 5.72 -0.76
N LYS A 33 -14.02 5.17 -1.61
CA LYS A 33 -14.30 4.00 -2.44
C LYS A 33 -13.24 2.92 -2.14
N PRO A 34 -13.38 2.15 -1.05
CA PRO A 34 -12.50 1.01 -0.81
C PRO A 34 -12.73 -0.06 -1.89
N GLY A 35 -11.67 -0.76 -2.28
CA GLY A 35 -11.75 -1.75 -3.35
C GLY A 35 -10.39 -2.19 -3.86
N VAL A 36 -10.41 -3.08 -4.85
CA VAL A 36 -9.21 -3.55 -5.54
C VAL A 36 -9.09 -2.83 -6.88
N TYR A 37 -7.93 -2.22 -7.11
CA TYR A 37 -7.63 -1.46 -8.31
C TYR A 37 -6.40 -2.04 -8.98
N GLU A 38 -6.55 -2.51 -10.22
CA GLU A 38 -5.42 -2.87 -11.05
C GLU A 38 -4.77 -1.60 -11.64
N ALA A 39 -3.47 -1.45 -11.43
CA ALA A 39 -2.69 -0.35 -11.99
C ALA A 39 -1.25 -0.80 -12.25
N PRO A 40 -0.48 -0.08 -13.09
CA PRO A 40 0.94 -0.37 -13.29
C PRO A 40 1.73 -0.32 -11.98
N MET A 41 2.72 -1.19 -11.82
CA MET A 41 3.70 -1.08 -10.75
C MET A 41 4.37 0.31 -10.77
N GLY A 42 4.67 0.87 -9.60
CA GLY A 42 5.22 2.22 -9.49
C GLY A 42 4.16 3.34 -9.57
N THR A 43 2.88 3.01 -9.68
CA THR A 43 1.81 4.02 -9.62
C THR A 43 1.93 4.85 -8.34
N LYS A 44 1.87 6.18 -8.45
CA LYS A 44 1.90 7.07 -7.27
C LYS A 44 0.75 6.75 -6.31
N LEU A 45 1.06 6.62 -5.03
CA LEU A 45 0.08 6.30 -3.98
C LEU A 45 -1.07 7.32 -3.94
N THR A 46 -0.77 8.60 -4.17
CA THR A 46 -1.78 9.67 -4.23
C THR A 46 -2.77 9.49 -5.38
N ASN A 47 -2.33 8.95 -6.53
CA ASN A 47 -3.24 8.65 -7.64
C ASN A 47 -4.20 7.52 -7.26
N LEU A 48 -3.71 6.48 -6.57
CA LEU A 48 -4.58 5.41 -6.07
C LEU A 48 -5.61 5.97 -5.08
N ILE A 49 -5.17 6.74 -4.08
CA ILE A 49 -6.06 7.24 -3.01
C ILE A 49 -7.05 8.27 -3.55
N PHE A 50 -6.58 9.33 -4.21
CA PHE A 50 -7.41 10.48 -4.53
C PHE A 50 -8.14 10.34 -5.87
N ILE A 51 -7.50 9.74 -6.88
CA ILE A 51 -8.10 9.61 -8.22
C ILE A 51 -8.96 8.33 -8.30
N ARG A 52 -8.43 7.17 -7.87
CA ARG A 52 -9.14 5.89 -8.00
C ARG A 52 -10.13 5.66 -6.86
N ALA A 53 -9.72 5.87 -5.61
CA ALA A 53 -10.53 5.61 -4.42
C ALA A 53 -11.32 6.83 -3.90
N GLY A 54 -11.28 7.97 -4.60
CA GLY A 54 -12.09 9.15 -4.29
C GLY A 54 -11.65 9.98 -3.09
N GLY A 55 -10.43 9.74 -2.59
CA GLY A 55 -9.84 10.44 -1.45
C GLY A 55 -10.35 9.93 -0.10
N THR A 56 -10.00 10.67 0.94
CA THR A 56 -10.41 10.39 2.33
C THR A 56 -11.85 10.85 2.60
N PRO A 57 -12.55 10.25 3.59
CA PRO A 57 -13.83 10.75 4.07
C PRO A 57 -13.76 12.24 4.38
N GLU A 58 -14.78 13.00 3.94
CA GLU A 58 -14.88 14.47 4.15
C GLU A 58 -13.67 15.29 3.66
N GLY A 59 -12.78 14.73 2.82
CA GLY A 59 -11.59 15.43 2.36
C GLY A 59 -10.53 15.65 3.44
N ARG A 60 -10.55 14.83 4.51
CA ARG A 60 -9.61 14.94 5.62
C ARG A 60 -8.17 14.67 5.20
N ASN A 61 -7.23 15.35 5.85
CA ASN A 61 -5.81 15.14 5.57
C ASN A 61 -5.33 13.74 5.95
N LEU A 62 -4.41 13.19 5.15
CA LEU A 62 -3.71 11.94 5.44
C LEU A 62 -2.78 12.10 6.64
N LYS A 63 -2.84 11.13 7.57
CA LYS A 63 -1.94 11.04 8.73
C LYS A 63 -0.86 10.00 8.49
N ALA A 64 -1.25 8.82 8.05
CA ALA A 64 -0.35 7.71 7.76
C ALA A 64 -1.00 6.72 6.78
N VAL A 65 -0.19 5.88 6.14
CA VAL A 65 -0.64 4.79 5.27
C VAL A 65 0.26 3.61 5.51
N ILE A 66 -0.30 2.41 5.59
CA ILE A 66 0.47 1.16 5.49
C ILE A 66 0.38 0.73 4.03
N PRO A 67 1.46 0.84 3.23
CA PRO A 67 1.36 0.70 1.78
C PRO A 67 1.21 -0.75 1.31
N GLY A 68 1.75 -1.72 2.07
CA GLY A 68 1.86 -3.09 1.59
C GLY A 68 0.98 -4.15 2.24
N GLY A 69 0.28 -3.80 3.32
CA GLY A 69 -0.40 -4.74 4.21
C GLY A 69 0.17 -4.69 5.62
N SER A 70 -0.44 -5.35 6.59
CA SER A 70 -0.07 -5.19 8.00
C SER A 70 1.37 -5.57 8.35
N SER A 71 2.11 -6.21 7.44
CA SER A 71 3.47 -6.73 7.64
C SER A 71 4.58 -5.73 7.30
N VAL A 72 4.22 -4.50 6.94
CA VAL A 72 5.19 -3.45 6.61
C VAL A 72 5.02 -2.21 7.50
N PRO A 73 6.09 -1.45 7.76
CA PRO A 73 6.01 -0.17 8.44
C PRO A 73 5.09 0.84 7.73
N LEU A 74 4.45 1.73 8.52
CA LEU A 74 3.66 2.83 7.98
C LEU A 74 4.53 3.93 7.37
N LEU A 75 4.00 4.62 6.37
CA LEU A 75 4.54 5.88 5.85
C LEU A 75 3.80 7.07 6.47
N PRO A 76 4.53 8.11 6.94
CA PRO A 76 3.90 9.37 7.38
C PRO A 76 3.24 10.12 6.23
N GLY A 77 2.19 10.90 6.54
CA GLY A 77 1.48 11.76 5.57
C GLY A 77 2.38 12.72 4.78
N SER A 78 3.53 13.15 5.33
CA SER A 78 4.51 13.99 4.64
C SER A 78 5.18 13.25 3.47
N VAL A 79 5.68 12.05 3.71
CA VAL A 79 6.35 11.22 2.70
C VAL A 79 5.42 10.91 1.53
N MET A 80 4.12 10.74 1.78
CA MET A 80 3.14 10.54 0.71
C MET A 80 2.96 11.78 -0.18
N ARG A 81 3.00 12.98 0.41
CA ARG A 81 2.84 14.25 -0.33
C ARG A 81 4.03 14.52 -1.24
N GLU A 82 5.21 14.02 -0.90
CA GLU A 82 6.42 14.09 -1.74
C GLU A 82 6.35 13.16 -2.97
N GLY A 83 5.29 12.36 -3.09
CA GLY A 83 5.02 11.55 -4.28
C GLY A 83 5.43 10.09 -4.12
N ALA A 84 4.98 9.45 -3.04
CA ALA A 84 5.29 8.05 -2.77
C ALA A 84 4.98 7.11 -3.95
N ILE A 85 5.99 6.35 -4.35
CA ILE A 85 5.97 5.44 -5.49
C ILE A 85 5.64 4.03 -4.99
N MET A 86 4.64 3.39 -5.59
CA MET A 86 4.17 2.06 -5.15
C MET A 86 4.88 0.93 -5.91
N ASP A 87 6.19 0.83 -5.70
CA ASP A 87 7.04 -0.29 -6.13
C ASP A 87 7.83 -0.88 -4.93
N PHE A 88 8.57 -1.96 -5.17
CA PHE A 88 9.30 -2.65 -4.10
C PHE A 88 10.52 -1.87 -3.59
N ASP A 89 11.28 -1.25 -4.49
CA ASP A 89 12.57 -0.65 -4.17
C ASP A 89 12.41 0.69 -3.45
N TRP A 90 11.57 1.58 -3.99
CA TRP A 90 11.31 2.89 -3.41
C TRP A 90 10.75 2.74 -1.99
N LEU A 91 9.78 1.84 -1.79
CA LEU A 91 9.21 1.61 -0.47
C LEU A 91 10.23 1.03 0.53
N ARG A 92 11.15 0.19 0.06
CA ARG A 92 12.25 -0.33 0.88
C ARG A 92 13.22 0.78 1.29
N GLU A 93 13.55 1.71 0.40
CA GLU A 93 14.38 2.88 0.69
C GLU A 93 13.74 3.80 1.74
N GLN A 94 12.41 3.90 1.74
CA GLN A 94 11.64 4.61 2.77
C GLN A 94 11.49 3.82 4.08
N ARG A 95 12.24 2.73 4.26
CA ARG A 95 12.15 1.82 5.42
C ARG A 95 10.74 1.26 5.64
N SER A 96 10.02 1.03 4.54
CA SER A 96 8.72 0.36 4.48
C SER A 96 8.80 -0.80 3.46
N GLY A 97 7.68 -1.21 2.86
CA GLY A 97 7.67 -2.22 1.81
C GLY A 97 6.33 -2.31 1.08
N LEU A 98 6.35 -2.87 -0.14
CA LEU A 98 5.13 -3.03 -0.95
C LEU A 98 4.28 -4.22 -0.54
N GLY A 99 4.87 -5.28 0.03
CA GLY A 99 4.13 -6.47 0.46
C GLY A 99 3.12 -7.00 -0.56
N THR A 100 1.89 -7.22 -0.12
CA THR A 100 0.77 -7.63 -0.99
C THR A 100 0.14 -6.48 -1.76
N ALA A 101 0.56 -5.23 -1.52
CA ALA A 101 -0.09 -3.99 -1.92
C ALA A 101 -1.51 -3.82 -1.33
N ALA A 102 -1.74 -4.38 -0.13
CA ALA A 102 -2.92 -4.12 0.67
C ALA A 102 -2.77 -2.78 1.41
N VAL A 103 -3.10 -1.70 0.71
CA VAL A 103 -3.00 -0.32 1.19
C VAL A 103 -4.04 -0.05 2.29
N ILE A 104 -3.59 0.34 3.48
CA ILE A 104 -4.46 0.75 4.59
C ILE A 104 -4.27 2.25 4.82
N VAL A 105 -5.31 3.04 4.54
CA VAL A 105 -5.28 4.50 4.65
C VAL A 105 -5.75 4.98 6.03
N MET A 106 -4.98 5.88 6.65
CA MET A 106 -5.30 6.48 7.95
C MET A 106 -5.34 8.00 7.85
N ASP A 107 -6.50 8.59 8.10
CA ASP A 107 -6.71 10.04 8.11
C ASP A 107 -6.28 10.67 9.46
N LYS A 108 -6.39 12.01 9.57
CA LYS A 108 -6.05 12.75 10.79
C LYS A 108 -6.80 12.32 12.06
N GLN A 109 -7.98 11.72 11.97
CA GLN A 109 -8.74 11.27 13.13
C GLN A 109 -8.24 9.93 13.69
N THR A 110 -7.40 9.23 12.95
CA THR A 110 -6.93 7.91 13.38
C THR A 110 -6.02 7.99 14.60
N ASP A 111 -6.35 7.23 15.65
CA ASP A 111 -5.40 6.87 16.71
C ASP A 111 -4.44 5.79 16.18
N ILE A 112 -3.25 6.23 15.78
CA ILE A 112 -2.24 5.35 15.19
C ILE A 112 -1.75 4.32 16.21
N ILE A 113 -1.60 4.70 17.48
CA ILE A 113 -1.11 3.79 18.51
C ILE A 113 -2.11 2.65 18.71
N LYS A 114 -3.40 2.98 18.79
CA LYS A 114 -4.46 1.97 18.88
C LYS A 114 -4.56 1.09 17.63
N ALA A 115 -4.40 1.67 16.44
CA ALA A 115 -4.39 0.91 15.19
C ALA A 115 -3.23 -0.11 15.16
N ILE A 116 -2.01 0.33 15.49
CA ILE A 116 -0.84 -0.55 15.53
C ILE A 116 -0.95 -1.58 16.65
N TRP A 117 -1.45 -1.21 17.83
CA TRP A 117 -1.74 -2.17 18.90
C TRP A 117 -2.72 -3.26 18.44
N ARG A 118 -3.75 -2.90 17.66
CA ARG A 118 -4.69 -3.88 17.11
C ARG A 118 -4.04 -4.84 16.14
N LEU A 119 -3.09 -4.37 15.31
CA LEU A 119 -2.28 -5.21 14.42
C LEU A 119 -1.34 -6.12 15.21
N ALA A 120 -0.68 -5.61 16.26
CA ALA A 120 0.17 -6.43 17.13
C ALA A 120 -0.66 -7.54 17.81
N LYS A 121 -1.88 -7.22 18.26
CA LYS A 121 -2.82 -8.22 18.80
C LYS A 121 -3.22 -9.25 17.76
N PHE A 122 -3.40 -8.85 16.50
CA PHE A 122 -3.66 -9.78 15.39
C PHE A 122 -2.48 -10.74 15.20
N TYR A 123 -1.25 -10.25 15.12
CA TYR A 123 -0.06 -11.12 15.00
C TYR A 123 0.11 -12.06 16.18
N LYS A 124 -0.18 -11.61 17.40
CA LYS A 124 -0.18 -12.49 18.58
C LYS A 124 -1.22 -13.62 18.45
N HIS A 125 -2.39 -13.33 17.88
CA HIS A 125 -3.48 -14.30 17.75
C HIS A 125 -3.21 -15.32 16.64
N GLU A 126 -2.68 -14.87 15.50
CA GLU A 126 -2.44 -15.69 14.31
C GLU A 126 -1.02 -16.30 14.26
N SER A 127 -0.18 -16.06 15.28
CA SER A 127 1.15 -16.67 15.34
C SER A 127 1.02 -18.19 15.46
N CYS A 128 1.83 -18.93 14.69
CA CYS A 128 1.90 -20.38 14.79
C CYS A 128 2.46 -20.88 16.14
N GLY A 129 3.13 -20.00 16.90
CA GLY A 129 3.67 -20.30 18.22
C GLY A 129 4.89 -21.22 18.23
N GLN A 130 5.49 -21.52 17.08
CA GLN A 130 6.61 -22.47 16.99
C GLN A 130 7.91 -21.96 17.65
N CYS A 131 8.14 -20.65 17.62
CA CYS A 131 9.35 -20.02 18.15
C CYS A 131 8.99 -19.13 19.35
N THR A 132 9.88 -19.04 20.36
CA THR A 132 9.68 -18.28 21.62
C THR A 132 9.84 -16.75 21.51
N PRO A 133 10.27 -16.25 20.35
CA PRO A 133 11.23 -15.15 20.18
C PRO A 133 12.38 -14.99 21.18
#